data_AF-A0A9X7TJ88-F1
#
_entry.id   AF-A0A9X7TJ88-F1
#
_cell.length_a   1.000
_cell.length_b   1.000
_cell.length_c   1.000
_cell.angle_alpha   90.00
_cell.angle_beta   90.00
_cell.angle_gamma   90.00
#
_symmetry.space_group_name_H-M   'P 1'
#
loop_
_entity.id
_entity.type
_entity.pdbx_description
1 polymer ?
#
loop_
_entity_poly.entity_id
_entity_poly.type
_entity_poly.pdbx_seq_one_letter_code
_entity_poly.pdbx_strand_id
1 'polypeptide(L)'
;MGYKIEDLISENGNIKRIPKGFSVIEIRGPNRVILFNKNLSILLVKVYKNIFASRIAKKGSVQYKFLTTDDEIIDNNIVVSERESIITNALDKVIMEIEEKIDTQKSKEILFYLYLIRGCLKGDKSSCNELHEQIYFETLG
;
A
#
# COMPACT_ATOMS: atom_id res chain seq x y z
N MET A 1 7.51 -13.46 -15.40
CA MET A 1 8.65 -12.74 -14.79
C MET A 1 8.06 -11.44 -14.31
N GLY A 2 7.71 -11.39 -13.04
CA GLY A 2 7.11 -10.20 -12.49
C GLY A 2 8.12 -9.21 -11.95
N TYR A 3 7.56 -8.10 -11.46
CA TYR A 3 8.27 -6.91 -11.05
C TYR A 3 7.84 -6.58 -9.63
N LYS A 4 8.82 -6.54 -8.73
CA LYS A 4 8.63 -5.99 -7.39
C LYS A 4 8.69 -4.47 -7.42
N ILE A 5 8.17 -3.82 -6.39
CA ILE A 5 8.30 -2.36 -6.27
C ILE A 5 9.79 -1.93 -6.27
N GLU A 6 10.67 -2.66 -5.58
CA GLU A 6 12.12 -2.37 -5.54
C GLU A 6 12.82 -2.41 -6.91
N ASP A 7 12.28 -3.18 -7.86
CA ASP A 7 12.79 -3.25 -9.23
C ASP A 7 12.42 -2.00 -10.02
N LEU A 8 11.28 -1.38 -9.68
CA LEU A 8 10.65 -0.30 -10.43
C LEU A 8 10.99 1.06 -9.87
N ILE A 9 11.05 1.17 -8.55
CA ILE A 9 11.19 2.41 -7.81
C ILE A 9 12.27 2.23 -6.75
N SER A 10 13.17 3.20 -6.64
CA SER A 10 14.17 3.21 -5.58
C SER A 10 13.54 3.50 -4.21
N GLU A 11 14.31 3.29 -3.13
CA GLU A 11 14.18 4.15 -1.95
C GLU A 11 14.24 5.63 -2.41
N ASN A 12 13.98 6.69 -1.68
CA ASN A 12 13.82 8.04 -2.31
C ASN A 12 12.68 8.18 -3.36
N GLY A 13 12.10 7.12 -3.94
CA GLY A 13 10.92 7.20 -4.80
C GLY A 13 11.16 7.50 -6.30
N ASN A 14 12.40 7.39 -6.78
CA ASN A 14 12.74 7.62 -8.18
C ASN A 14 12.51 6.36 -9.01
N ILE A 15 12.23 6.51 -10.30
CA ILE A 15 12.05 5.37 -11.22
C ILE A 15 13.41 4.73 -11.50
N LYS A 16 13.52 3.42 -11.25
CA LYS A 16 14.67 2.57 -11.61
C LYS A 16 14.47 1.88 -12.94
N ARG A 17 13.28 1.31 -13.16
CA ARG A 17 12.97 0.50 -14.34
C ARG A 17 11.50 0.63 -14.71
N ILE A 18 11.23 0.58 -16.00
CA ILE A 18 9.87 0.55 -16.55
C ILE A 18 9.60 -0.87 -17.07
N PRO A 19 8.51 -1.54 -16.65
CA PRO A 19 8.13 -2.84 -17.19
C PRO A 19 7.86 -2.76 -18.68
N LYS A 20 8.21 -3.81 -19.44
CA LYS A 20 7.93 -3.84 -20.88
C LYS A 20 6.42 -3.73 -21.14
N GLY A 21 6.02 -2.80 -22.03
CA GLY A 21 4.62 -2.57 -22.38
C GLY A 21 3.88 -1.63 -21.43
N PHE A 22 4.58 -1.05 -20.44
CA PHE A 22 4.07 0.01 -19.59
C PHE A 22 4.70 1.35 -19.98
N SER A 23 3.91 2.40 -19.78
CA SER A 23 4.36 3.78 -19.75
C SER A 23 4.42 4.25 -18.30
N VAL A 24 5.25 5.26 -18.03
CA VAL A 24 5.40 5.83 -16.69
C VAL A 24 5.25 7.34 -16.72
N ILE A 25 4.62 7.90 -15.69
CA ILE A 25 4.61 9.33 -15.40
C ILE A 25 5.21 9.51 -14.00
N GLU A 26 6.30 10.27 -13.94
CA GLU A 26 6.87 10.76 -12.69
C GLU A 26 6.23 12.11 -12.35
N ILE A 27 5.66 12.22 -11.16
CA ILE A 27 5.11 13.49 -10.68
C ILE A 27 6.13 14.09 -9.72
N ARG A 28 6.86 15.10 -10.21
CA ARG A 28 7.83 15.87 -9.41
C ARG A 28 7.11 16.46 -8.19
N GLY A 29 7.51 16.04 -7.00
CA GLY A 29 6.78 16.28 -5.77
C GLY A 29 6.85 15.05 -4.86
N PRO A 30 5.78 14.65 -4.15
CA PRO A 30 5.78 13.66 -3.05
C PRO A 30 6.05 12.20 -3.49
N ASN A 31 7.06 11.96 -4.33
CA ASN A 31 7.55 10.65 -4.75
C ASN A 31 6.41 9.74 -5.26
N ARG A 32 5.70 10.25 -6.27
CA ARG A 32 4.56 9.58 -6.91
C ARG A 32 4.94 9.12 -8.31
N VAL A 33 4.64 7.86 -8.59
CA VAL A 33 4.87 7.23 -9.90
C VAL A 33 3.56 6.63 -10.38
N ILE A 34 3.18 6.92 -11.61
CA ILE A 34 2.05 6.28 -12.28
C ILE A 34 2.61 5.33 -13.34
N LEU A 35 2.37 4.04 -13.19
CA LEU A 35 2.62 3.02 -14.19
C LEU A 35 1.30 2.70 -14.88
N PHE A 36 1.27 2.68 -16.21
CA PHE A 36 0.04 2.36 -16.94
C PHE A 36 0.28 1.63 -18.24
N ASN A 37 -0.69 0.81 -18.62
CA ASN A 37 -0.81 0.20 -19.93
C ASN A 37 -2.28 0.24 -20.37
N LYS A 38 -2.62 -0.37 -21.51
CA LYS A 38 -3.97 -0.32 -22.12
C LYS A 38 -5.13 -0.54 -21.12
N ASN A 39 -5.01 -1.46 -20.16
CA ASN A 39 -6.12 -1.88 -19.31
C ASN A 39 -5.83 -1.76 -17.80
N LEU A 40 -4.63 -1.31 -17.42
CA LEU A 40 -4.15 -1.27 -16.05
C LEU A 40 -3.47 0.07 -15.78
N SER A 41 -3.82 0.72 -14.69
CA SER A 41 -3.04 1.83 -14.13
C SER A 41 -2.76 1.59 -12.65
N ILE A 42 -1.54 1.90 -12.23
CA ILE A 42 -1.03 1.74 -10.88
C ILE A 42 -0.42 3.09 -10.50
N LEU A 43 -1.03 3.79 -9.55
CA LEU A 43 -0.42 4.93 -8.89
C LEU A 43 0.25 4.43 -7.63
N LEU A 44 1.56 4.64 -7.52
CA LEU A 44 2.36 4.37 -6.33
C LEU A 44 2.76 5.70 -5.71
N VAL A 45 2.53 5.84 -4.41
CA VAL A 45 2.92 7.01 -3.62
C VAL A 45 3.78 6.52 -2.49
N LYS A 46 5.03 6.99 -2.41
CA LYS A 46 5.88 6.65 -1.27
C LYS A 46 5.35 7.29 0.00
N VAL A 47 5.08 6.48 1.02
CA VAL A 47 4.51 6.95 2.30
C VAL A 47 5.57 6.96 3.40
N TYR A 48 6.30 5.86 3.56
CA TYR A 48 7.31 5.75 4.62
C TYR A 48 8.32 4.64 4.33
N LYS A 49 9.64 4.91 4.41
CA LYS A 49 10.71 3.93 4.18
C LYS A 49 10.47 3.05 2.93
N ASN A 50 10.05 1.80 3.12
CA ASN A 50 9.77 0.81 2.08
C ASN A 50 8.27 0.63 1.79
N ILE A 51 7.41 1.49 2.33
CA ILE A 51 5.95 1.43 2.21
C ILE A 51 5.44 2.45 1.20
N PHE A 52 4.56 1.96 0.35
CA PHE A 52 3.88 2.69 -0.71
C PHE A 52 2.37 2.54 -0.55
N ALA A 53 1.65 3.65 -0.68
CA ALA A 53 0.22 3.60 -0.96
C ALA A 53 0.02 3.38 -2.45
N SER A 54 -0.89 2.48 -2.80
CA SER A 54 -1.16 2.08 -4.17
C SER A 54 -2.62 2.26 -4.51
N ARG A 55 -2.88 2.80 -5.71
CA ARG A 55 -4.19 2.73 -6.36
C ARG A 55 -4.02 1.95 -7.66
N ILE A 56 -4.65 0.79 -7.72
CA ILE A 56 -4.63 -0.12 -8.86
C ILE A 56 -6.00 -0.10 -9.52
N ALA A 57 -6.06 0.35 -10.77
CA ALA A 57 -7.29 0.36 -11.55
C ALA A 57 -7.16 -0.58 -12.74
N LYS A 58 -8.11 -1.51 -12.85
CA LYS A 58 -8.27 -2.45 -13.98
C LYS A 58 -9.72 -2.39 -14.44
N LYS A 59 -9.98 -2.29 -15.74
CA LYS A 59 -11.32 -2.16 -16.36
C LYS A 59 -12.50 -2.54 -15.44
N GLY A 60 -13.20 -1.53 -14.89
CA GLY A 60 -14.38 -1.71 -14.04
C GLY A 60 -14.12 -1.92 -12.54
N SER A 61 -12.86 -1.98 -12.11
CA SER A 61 -12.46 -2.19 -10.72
C SER A 61 -11.33 -1.23 -10.33
N VAL A 62 -11.40 -0.74 -9.09
CA VAL A 62 -10.35 0.05 -8.47
C VAL A 62 -10.09 -0.57 -7.10
N GLN A 63 -8.82 -0.80 -6.78
CA GLN A 63 -8.37 -1.25 -5.49
C GLN A 63 -7.38 -0.24 -4.93
N TYR A 64 -7.55 0.11 -3.66
CA TYR A 64 -6.55 0.83 -2.89
C TYR A 64 -5.89 -0.17 -1.95
N LYS A 65 -4.57 -0.13 -1.87
CA LYS A 65 -3.83 -0.96 -0.91
C LYS A 65 -2.50 -0.37 -0.55
N PHE A 66 -1.97 -0.73 0.60
CA PHE A 66 -0.58 -0.47 0.94
C PHE A 66 0.33 -1.64 0.53
N LEU A 67 1.54 -1.32 0.12
CA LEU A 67 2.51 -2.26 -0.43
C LEU A 67 3.90 -1.96 0.14
N THR A 68 4.70 -3.00 0.28
CA THR A 68 6.13 -2.93 0.60
C THR A 68 6.99 -3.03 -0.66
N THR A 69 8.26 -2.65 -0.56
CA THR A 69 9.23 -2.75 -1.68
C THR A 69 9.36 -4.16 -2.25
N ASP A 70 9.11 -5.16 -1.40
CA ASP A 70 9.33 -6.57 -1.71
C ASP A 70 8.11 -7.21 -2.38
N ASP A 71 6.97 -6.51 -2.37
CA ASP A 71 5.74 -6.98 -2.98
C ASP A 71 5.87 -6.97 -4.50
N GLU A 72 5.59 -8.13 -5.09
CA GLU A 72 5.44 -8.29 -6.52
C GLU A 72 4.09 -7.69 -6.93
N ILE A 73 4.11 -6.67 -7.79
CA ILE A 73 2.89 -5.92 -8.15
C ILE A 73 2.42 -6.16 -9.57
N ILE A 74 3.29 -6.76 -10.40
CA ILE A 74 2.99 -7.12 -11.79
C ILE A 74 3.68 -8.46 -12.03
N ASP A 75 2.94 -9.54 -12.25
CA ASP A 75 3.45 -10.77 -12.86
C ASP A 75 2.60 -11.11 -14.09
N ASN A 76 3.26 -11.35 -15.23
CA ASN A 76 2.61 -11.62 -16.52
C ASN A 76 1.46 -10.63 -16.88
N ASN A 77 1.62 -9.33 -16.56
CA ASN A 77 0.61 -8.27 -16.71
C ASN A 77 -0.65 -8.39 -15.82
N ILE A 78 -0.61 -9.27 -14.84
CA ILE A 78 -1.62 -9.43 -13.80
C ILE A 78 -1.04 -8.88 -12.50
N VAL A 79 -1.85 -8.18 -11.73
CA VAL A 79 -1.45 -7.76 -10.39
C VAL A 79 -1.55 -8.99 -9.50
N VAL A 80 -0.41 -9.52 -9.11
CA VAL A 80 -0.30 -10.58 -8.11
C VAL A 80 -0.14 -9.87 -6.76
N SER A 81 -0.68 -10.45 -5.70
CA SER A 81 -0.71 -9.81 -4.38
C SER A 81 -0.60 -10.91 -3.34
N GLU A 82 0.57 -11.52 -3.24
CA GLU A 82 0.79 -12.61 -2.28
C GLU A 82 1.89 -12.23 -1.28
N ARG A 83 1.59 -11.24 -0.43
CA ARG A 83 2.09 -11.14 0.95
C ARG A 83 1.44 -9.96 1.65
N GLU A 84 0.55 -10.25 2.58
CA GLU A 84 -0.03 -9.27 3.48
C GLU A 84 0.92 -9.08 4.68
N SER A 85 1.49 -7.90 4.82
CA SER A 85 2.09 -7.50 6.11
C SER A 85 0.98 -6.97 7.02
N ILE A 86 1.08 -7.19 8.33
CA ILE A 86 0.11 -6.68 9.31
C ILE A 86 -0.09 -5.16 9.19
N ILE A 87 0.96 -4.42 8.80
CA ILE A 87 0.92 -2.98 8.60
C ILE A 87 0.06 -2.62 7.38
N THR A 88 0.15 -3.39 6.30
CA THR A 88 -0.64 -3.14 5.09
C THR A 88 -2.12 -3.44 5.35
N ASN A 89 -2.43 -4.52 6.10
CA ASN A 89 -3.81 -4.84 6.48
C ASN A 89 -4.45 -3.78 7.38
N ALA A 90 -3.69 -3.29 8.36
CA ALA A 90 -4.17 -2.22 9.24
C ALA A 90 -4.41 -0.91 8.49
N LEU A 91 -3.59 -0.59 7.50
CA LEU A 91 -3.78 0.61 6.69
C LEU A 91 -4.95 0.47 5.71
N ASP A 92 -5.19 -0.73 5.18
CA ASP A 92 -6.36 -1.01 4.33
C ASP A 92 -7.67 -0.87 5.14
N LYS A 93 -7.68 -1.30 6.41
CA LYS A 93 -8.79 -1.06 7.33
C LYS A 93 -9.08 0.42 7.53
N VAL A 94 -8.04 1.23 7.76
CA VAL A 94 -8.18 2.68 7.86
C VAL A 94 -8.82 3.27 6.59
N ILE A 95 -8.49 2.77 5.40
CA ILE A 95 -9.12 3.22 4.15
C ILE A 95 -10.61 2.86 4.13
N MET A 96 -10.97 1.61 4.45
CA MET A 96 -12.38 1.19 4.45
C MET A 96 -13.22 2.03 5.42
N GLU A 97 -12.72 2.28 6.62
CA GLU A 97 -13.42 3.10 7.62
C GLU A 97 -13.59 4.56 7.16
N ILE A 98 -12.67 5.08 6.36
CA ILE A 98 -12.76 6.42 5.76
C ILE A 98 -13.77 6.48 4.60
N GLU A 99 -13.88 5.42 3.80
CA GLU A 99 -14.84 5.33 2.69
C GLU A 99 -16.30 5.28 3.19
N GLU A 100 -16.50 4.80 4.42
CA GLU A 100 -17.79 4.87 5.11
C GLU A 100 -18.09 6.26 5.68
N LYS A 101 -19.35 6.53 6.04
CA LYS A 101 -19.71 7.77 6.71
C LYS A 101 -19.04 7.81 8.10
N ILE A 102 -18.00 8.65 8.24
CA ILE A 102 -17.21 8.78 9.46
C ILE A 102 -18.04 9.44 10.57
N ASP A 103 -18.06 8.81 11.74
CA ASP A 103 -18.54 9.37 13.00
C ASP A 103 -17.41 9.48 14.03
N THR A 104 -17.73 9.92 15.25
CA THR A 104 -16.74 10.10 16.32
C THR A 104 -16.08 8.80 16.77
N GLN A 105 -16.79 7.67 16.73
CA GLN A 105 -16.25 6.38 17.15
C GLN A 105 -15.27 5.86 16.10
N LYS A 106 -15.68 5.83 14.82
CA LYS A 106 -14.80 5.45 13.71
C LYS A 106 -13.58 6.36 13.60
N SER A 107 -13.74 7.66 13.87
CA SER A 107 -12.61 8.60 13.91
C SER A 107 -11.56 8.22 14.96
N LYS A 108 -11.99 7.74 16.14
CA LYS A 108 -11.07 7.30 17.20
C LYS A 108 -10.36 6.01 16.82
N GLU A 109 -11.07 5.07 16.20
CA GLU A 109 -10.52 3.81 15.70
C GLU A 109 -9.45 4.07 14.63
N ILE A 110 -9.77 4.88 13.61
CA ILE A 110 -8.80 5.33 12.59
C ILE A 110 -7.55 5.94 13.24
N LEU A 111 -7.72 6.87 14.19
CA LEU A 111 -6.60 7.53 14.86
C LEU A 111 -5.75 6.56 15.68
N PHE A 112 -6.38 5.59 16.33
CA PHE A 112 -5.70 4.55 17.10
C PHE A 112 -4.88 3.62 16.19
N TYR A 113 -5.46 3.13 15.10
CA TYR A 113 -4.75 2.34 14.10
C TYR A 113 -3.55 3.12 13.53
N LEU A 114 -3.74 4.39 13.14
CA LEU A 114 -2.66 5.24 12.65
C LEU A 114 -1.55 5.46 13.69
N TYR A 115 -1.90 5.56 14.98
CA TYR A 115 -0.93 5.64 16.07
C TYR A 115 -0.09 4.37 16.18
N LEU A 116 -0.73 3.20 16.22
CA LEU A 116 -0.05 1.90 16.32
C LEU A 116 0.84 1.64 15.10
N ILE A 117 0.35 1.92 13.88
CA ILE A 117 1.12 1.83 12.65
C ILE A 117 2.36 2.73 12.74
N ARG A 118 2.20 4.00 13.14
CA ARG A 118 3.32 4.93 13.28
C ARG A 118 4.34 4.46 14.31
N GLY A 119 3.90 3.91 15.44
CA GLY A 119 4.76 3.35 16.47
C GLY A 119 5.56 2.15 15.95
N CYS A 120 4.86 1.20 15.33
CA CYS A 120 5.48 -0.01 14.80
C CYS A 120 6.52 0.32 13.71
N LEU A 121 6.23 1.27 12.82
CA LEU A 121 7.17 1.75 11.79
C LEU A 121 8.44 2.41 12.35
N LYS A 122 8.36 2.96 13.57
CA LYS A 122 9.52 3.48 14.32
C LYS A 122 10.27 2.40 15.09
N GLY A 123 9.82 1.14 15.05
CA GLY A 123 10.41 0.02 15.76
C GLY A 123 9.91 -0.17 17.19
N ASP A 124 8.81 0.48 17.58
CA ASP A 124 8.19 0.22 18.89
C ASP A 124 7.49 -1.15 18.89
N LYS A 125 8.05 -2.08 19.67
CA LYS A 125 7.54 -3.45 19.79
C LYS A 125 6.16 -3.50 20.42
N SER A 126 5.84 -2.60 21.35
CA SER A 126 4.52 -2.58 21.99
C SER A 126 3.45 -2.25 20.95
N SER A 127 3.68 -1.20 20.15
CA SER A 127 2.78 -0.85 19.05
C SER A 127 2.67 -1.95 18.00
N CYS A 128 3.77 -2.63 17.65
CA CYS A 128 3.71 -3.75 16.70
C CYS A 128 2.91 -4.95 17.23
N ASN A 129 3.08 -5.31 18.50
CA ASN A 129 2.37 -6.44 19.11
C ASN A 129 0.87 -6.14 19.22
N GLU A 130 0.51 -4.96 19.71
CA GLU A 130 -0.89 -4.51 19.79
C GLU A 130 -1.54 -4.50 18.41
N LEU A 131 -0.84 -3.96 17.40
CA LEU A 131 -1.35 -3.95 16.02
C LEU A 131 -1.58 -5.38 15.49
N HIS A 132 -0.68 -6.31 15.82
CA HIS A 132 -0.80 -7.70 15.40
C HIS A 132 -1.98 -8.40 16.08
N GLU A 133 -2.19 -8.19 17.39
CA GLU A 133 -3.32 -8.74 18.13
C GLU A 133 -4.65 -8.23 17.58
N GLN A 134 -4.78 -6.91 17.38
CA GLN A 134 -6.00 -6.30 16.84
C GLN A 134 -6.39 -6.91 15.48
N ILE A 135 -5.43 -7.03 14.56
CA ILE A 135 -5.68 -7.60 13.23
C ILE A 135 -5.95 -9.11 13.31
N TYR A 136 -5.22 -9.85 14.15
CA TYR A 136 -5.37 -11.30 14.29
C TYR A 136 -6.75 -11.70 14.84
N PHE A 137 -7.22 -11.04 15.90
CA PHE A 137 -8.50 -11.40 16.53
C PHE A 137 -9.71 -11.08 15.63
N GLU A 138 -9.60 -10.09 14.77
CA GLU A 138 -10.68 -9.74 13.84
C GLU A 138 -10.79 -10.70 12.65
N THR A 139 -9.67 -11.29 12.20
CA THR A 139 -9.70 -12.28 11.10
C THR A 139 -10.25 -13.66 11.49
N LEU A 140 -10.40 -13.92 12.80
CA LEU A 140 -10.98 -15.16 13.35
C LEU A 140 -12.44 -15.00 13.80
N GLY A 141 -12.98 -13.78 13.73
CA GLY A 141 -14.35 -13.42 14.14
C GLY A 141 -15.38 -13.56 13.03
#